data_AF-A0A2T6MXT4-F1
#
_entry.id   AF-A0A2T6MXT4-F1
#
_cell.length_a   1.000
_cell.length_b   1.000
_cell.length_c   1.000
_cell.angle_alpha   90.00
_cell.angle_beta   90.00
_cell.angle_gamma   90.00
#
_symmetry.space_group_name_H-M   'P 1'
#
loop_
_entity.id
_entity.type
_entity.pdbx_description
1 polymer ?
#
loop_
_entity_poly.entity_id
_entity_poly.type
_entity_poly.pdbx_seq_one_letter_code
_entity_poly.pdbx_strand_id
1 'polypeptide(L)'
;MLLSVKYNFLFVHIAKTGGTSVRAALQSLRWRDPWYYPMYLCSRLSHLSGHRLGSKFPRHSRIVAAREMLPEPFFEQLFKFAIVRNPWDLQVSSYHHIRRERPHLIAHIEDFDHFIRWKLDPERPYQYHVDTSIQSQLDYLVDLQGKILVDFIGHYETLDRDFNEITRRIGVEQLQLPHKRKANDRGKDYRGYYSDELAALVDDYFRRDIEALGYSFDPPAEDDNG
;
A
#
# COMPACT_ATOMS: atom_id res chain seq x y z
N MET A 1 8.19 0.90 4.40
CA MET A 1 7.94 2.19 5.06
C MET A 1 8.90 3.25 4.54
N LEU A 2 8.58 4.52 4.75
CA LEU A 2 9.48 5.65 4.52
C LEU A 2 9.34 6.63 5.69
N LEU A 3 10.43 6.81 6.44
CA LEU A 3 10.54 7.77 7.54
C LEU A 3 11.32 8.99 7.06
N SER A 4 10.86 10.19 7.40
CA SER A 4 11.65 11.43 7.32
C SER A 4 11.57 12.16 8.64
N VAL A 5 12.73 12.44 9.22
CA VAL A 5 12.85 13.16 10.49
C VAL A 5 12.69 14.66 10.25
N LYS A 6 13.29 15.18 9.17
CA LYS A 6 13.22 16.62 8.83
C LYS A 6 11.80 17.10 8.58
N TYR A 7 11.01 16.32 7.83
CA TYR A 7 9.63 16.63 7.48
C TYR A 7 8.62 15.95 8.42
N ASN A 8 9.11 15.33 9.50
CA ASN A 8 8.35 14.72 10.56
C ASN A 8 7.19 13.81 10.09
N PHE A 9 7.47 12.89 9.16
CA PHE A 9 6.45 11.97 8.64
C PHE A 9 6.89 10.52 8.57
N LEU A 10 5.90 9.62 8.64
CA LEU A 10 6.03 8.19 8.43
C LEU A 10 5.01 7.68 7.40
N PHE A 11 5.51 7.27 6.23
CA PHE A 11 4.69 6.65 5.20
C PHE A 11 4.71 5.12 5.32
N VAL A 12 3.55 4.54 5.64
CA VAL A 12 3.32 3.10 5.64
C VAL A 12 3.01 2.64 4.21
N HIS A 13 3.93 1.86 3.63
CA HIS A 13 3.83 1.46 2.23
C HIS A 13 3.18 0.08 2.11
N ILE A 14 1.87 0.10 1.82
CA ILE A 14 1.08 -1.08 1.49
C ILE A 14 1.40 -1.50 0.04
N ALA A 15 1.46 -2.80 -0.22
CA ALA A 15 1.77 -3.29 -1.56
C ALA A 15 0.62 -2.97 -2.53
N LYS A 16 0.97 -2.57 -3.77
CA LYS A 16 0.03 -2.35 -4.89
C LYS A 16 -1.01 -1.22 -4.75
N THR A 17 -0.90 -0.39 -3.72
CA THR A 17 -1.76 0.80 -3.51
C THR A 17 -1.18 2.10 -4.09
N GLY A 18 -0.39 2.02 -5.16
CA GLY A 18 0.26 3.21 -5.73
C GLY A 18 1.45 3.77 -4.92
N GLY A 19 1.82 3.14 -3.81
CA GLY A 19 2.91 3.62 -2.94
C GLY A 19 4.30 3.73 -3.60
N THR A 20 4.51 3.11 -4.77
CA THR A 20 5.73 3.34 -5.57
C THR A 20 5.78 4.75 -6.16
N SER A 21 4.64 5.28 -6.64
CA SER A 21 4.55 6.63 -7.20
C SER A 21 4.69 7.68 -6.09
N VAL A 22 4.00 7.48 -4.96
CA VAL A 22 4.15 8.31 -3.75
C VAL A 22 5.59 8.34 -3.27
N ARG A 23 6.24 7.17 -3.17
CA ARG A 23 7.64 7.08 -2.75
C ARG A 23 8.59 7.78 -3.74
N ALA A 24 8.31 7.71 -5.03
CA ALA A 24 9.10 8.40 -6.06
C ALA A 24 8.95 9.93 -5.93
N ALA A 25 7.74 10.43 -5.70
CA ALA A 25 7.51 11.86 -5.44
C ALA A 25 8.24 12.34 -4.19
N LEU A 26 8.13 11.59 -3.09
CA LEU A 26 8.80 11.90 -1.81
C LEU A 26 10.31 11.65 -1.84
N GLN A 27 10.86 11.08 -2.91
CA GLN A 27 12.30 10.78 -2.98
C GLN A 27 13.15 12.05 -2.92
N SER A 28 12.69 13.16 -3.52
CA SER A 28 13.37 14.46 -3.48
C SER A 28 13.52 14.98 -2.04
N LEU A 29 12.51 14.75 -1.19
CA LEU A 29 12.55 15.11 0.23
C LEU A 29 13.57 14.30 1.02
N ARG A 30 13.74 13.01 0.67
CA ARG A 30 14.73 12.14 1.35
C ARG A 30 16.15 12.67 1.22
N TRP A 31 16.52 13.18 0.05
CA TRP A 31 17.85 13.75 -0.16
C TRP A 31 18.06 15.07 0.59
N ARG A 32 16.98 15.78 0.93
CA ARG A 32 17.02 17.02 1.71
C ARG A 32 17.04 16.79 3.23
N ASP A 33 16.84 15.56 3.68
CA ASP A 33 16.85 15.16 5.09
C ASP A 33 18.27 14.77 5.53
N PRO A 34 18.94 15.52 6.43
CA PRO A 34 20.28 15.18 6.90
C PRO A 34 20.36 13.79 7.54
N TRP A 35 19.28 13.32 8.16
CA TRP A 35 19.21 11.99 8.80
C TRP A 35 19.18 10.85 7.79
N TYR A 36 18.92 11.15 6.51
CA TYR A 36 18.96 10.15 5.45
C TYR A 36 20.34 9.50 5.30
N TYR A 37 21.43 10.26 5.42
CA TYR A 37 22.79 9.73 5.24
C TYR A 37 23.21 8.77 6.36
N PRO A 38 23.01 9.08 7.66
CA PRO A 38 23.17 8.11 8.74
C PRO A 38 22.30 6.85 8.55
N MET A 39 21.01 7.02 8.25
CA MET A 39 20.11 5.88 8.00
C MET A 39 20.58 5.02 6.82
N TYR A 40 21.11 5.64 5.77
CA TYR A 40 21.68 4.95 4.62
C TYR A 40 22.92 4.12 5.01
N LEU A 41 23.81 4.68 5.82
CA LEU A 41 24.99 3.98 6.33
C LEU A 41 24.59 2.78 7.21
N CYS A 42 23.66 2.98 8.15
CA CYS A 42 23.09 1.89 8.95
C CYS A 42 22.48 0.79 8.08
N SER A 43 21.76 1.16 7.01
CA SER A 43 21.21 0.19 6.05
C SER A 43 22.29 -0.60 5.32
N ARG A 44 23.45 0.00 5.01
CA ARG A 44 24.56 -0.69 4.35
C ARG A 44 25.23 -1.69 5.29
N LEU A 45 25.43 -1.30 6.54
CA LEU A 45 25.97 -2.18 7.60
C LEU A 45 25.01 -3.36 7.89
N SER A 46 23.70 -3.08 7.94
CA SER A 46 22.67 -4.13 8.01
C SER A 46 22.77 -5.12 6.85
N HIS A 47 22.94 -4.62 5.62
CA HIS A 47 23.07 -5.51 4.46
C HIS A 47 24.34 -6.37 4.52
N LEU A 48 25.47 -5.79 4.93
CA LEU A 48 26.74 -6.51 5.11
C LEU A 48 26.65 -7.63 6.14
N SER A 49 25.83 -7.46 7.16
CA SER A 49 25.58 -8.47 8.20
C SER A 49 24.48 -9.48 7.84
N GLY A 50 23.97 -9.48 6.61
CA GLY A 50 22.85 -10.33 6.20
C GLY A 50 21.55 -9.97 6.92
N HIS A 51 21.32 -8.69 7.19
CA HIS A 51 20.17 -8.14 7.92
C HIS A 51 20.05 -8.53 9.40
N ARG A 52 21.07 -9.17 9.98
CA ARG A 52 21.08 -9.60 11.39
C ARG A 52 21.03 -8.45 12.40
N LEU A 53 21.37 -7.24 11.98
CA LEU A 53 21.36 -6.06 12.84
C LEU A 53 19.97 -5.44 13.05
N GLY A 54 18.94 -5.84 12.30
CA GLY A 54 17.57 -5.34 12.49
C GLY A 54 17.36 -3.82 12.29
N SER A 55 18.38 -3.08 11.84
CA SER A 55 18.42 -1.61 11.88
C SER A 55 17.63 -0.90 10.77
N LYS A 56 16.73 -1.60 10.06
CA LYS A 56 16.00 -1.05 8.93
C LYS A 56 14.56 -1.54 8.90
N PHE A 57 13.63 -0.62 8.69
CA PHE A 57 12.25 -0.95 8.35
C PHE A 57 12.15 -1.61 6.96
N PRO A 58 11.64 -2.85 6.87
CA PRO A 58 11.23 -3.42 5.59
C PRO A 58 10.30 -2.52 4.77
N ARG A 59 10.27 -2.76 3.46
CA ARG A 59 9.46 -1.94 2.53
C ARG A 59 7.97 -2.04 2.83
N HIS A 60 7.50 -3.21 3.25
CA HIS A 60 6.10 -3.51 3.57
C HIS A 60 5.98 -3.92 5.04
N SER A 61 6.48 -3.07 5.94
CA SER A 61 6.28 -3.25 7.38
C SER A 61 4.96 -2.65 7.83
N ARG A 62 4.29 -3.35 8.76
CA ARG A 62 3.15 -2.83 9.52
C ARG A 62 3.57 -1.67 10.41
N ILE A 63 2.64 -0.80 10.75
CA ILE A 63 2.89 0.35 11.63
C ILE A 63 3.33 -0.04 13.04
N VAL A 64 2.91 -1.21 13.54
CA VAL A 64 3.38 -1.76 14.83
C VAL A 64 4.89 -1.86 14.90
N ALA A 65 5.55 -2.27 13.80
CA ALA A 65 7.00 -2.34 13.77
C ALA A 65 7.65 -0.96 13.99
N ALA A 66 7.03 0.11 13.51
CA ALA A 66 7.52 1.46 13.75
C ALA A 66 7.30 1.90 15.21
N ARG A 67 6.15 1.56 15.80
CA ARG A 67 5.84 1.83 17.21
C ARG A 67 6.84 1.14 18.15
N GLU A 68 7.22 -0.10 17.85
CA GLU A 68 8.15 -0.88 18.69
C GLU A 68 9.63 -0.46 18.50
N MET A 69 10.00 0.04 17.32
CA MET A 69 11.40 0.38 17.01
C MET A 69 11.76 1.84 17.28
N LEU A 70 10.77 2.75 17.34
CA LEU A 70 10.98 4.17 17.55
C LEU A 70 10.67 4.55 19.01
N PRO A 71 11.36 5.54 19.58
CA PRO A 71 10.96 6.10 20.87
C PRO A 71 9.51 6.61 20.81
N GLU A 72 8.70 6.25 21.80
CA GLU A 72 7.27 6.60 21.84
C GLU A 72 7.01 8.10 21.66
N PRO A 73 7.71 9.04 22.34
CA PRO A 73 7.49 10.47 22.14
C PRO A 73 7.77 10.93 20.70
N PHE A 74 8.74 10.30 20.03
CA PHE A 74 9.05 10.60 18.64
C PHE A 74 8.00 9.99 17.71
N PHE A 75 7.57 8.75 17.95
CA PHE A 75 6.54 8.11 17.17
C PHE A 75 5.23 8.90 17.19
N GLU A 76 4.81 9.40 18.35
CA GLU A 76 3.58 10.20 18.51
C GLU A 76 3.64 11.55 17.80
N GLN A 77 4.82 12.14 17.62
CA GLN A 77 4.99 13.42 16.92
C GLN A 77 4.94 13.29 15.39
N LEU A 78 5.23 12.11 14.84
CA LEU A 78 5.29 11.90 13.39
C LEU A 78 3.89 12.01 12.78
N PHE A 79 3.76 12.70 11.64
CA PHE A 79 2.59 12.56 10.79
C PHE A 79 2.64 11.22 10.05
N LYS A 80 1.79 10.28 10.44
CA LYS A 80 1.72 8.91 9.94
C LYS A 80 0.62 8.79 8.90
N PHE A 81 0.96 8.30 7.71
CA PHE A 81 -0.03 8.11 6.66
C PHE A 81 0.19 6.86 5.83
N ALA A 82 -0.89 6.40 5.19
CA ALA A 82 -0.88 5.28 4.25
C ALA A 82 -1.77 5.59 3.04
N ILE A 83 -1.53 4.88 1.95
CA ILE A 83 -2.45 4.84 0.81
C ILE A 83 -3.02 3.43 0.72
N VAL A 84 -4.33 3.33 0.69
CA VAL A 84 -5.11 2.12 0.50
C VAL A 84 -5.72 2.11 -0.90
N ARG A 85 -6.26 0.97 -1.32
CA ARG A 85 -6.95 0.82 -2.61
C ARG A 85 -8.18 -0.05 -2.43
N ASN A 86 -9.19 0.18 -3.24
CA ASN A 86 -10.35 -0.69 -3.33
C ASN A 86 -9.91 -2.18 -3.48
N PRO A 87 -10.36 -3.09 -2.60
CA PRO A 87 -9.93 -4.49 -2.62
C PRO A 87 -10.19 -5.22 -3.93
N TRP A 88 -11.31 -4.95 -4.61
CA TRP A 88 -11.64 -5.54 -5.91
C TRP A 88 -10.66 -5.05 -7.00
N ASP A 89 -10.42 -3.75 -7.06
CA ASP A 89 -9.44 -3.17 -7.98
C ASP A 89 -7.99 -3.62 -7.69
N LEU A 90 -7.67 -3.84 -6.41
CA LEU A 90 -6.40 -4.39 -5.96
C LEU A 90 -6.16 -5.80 -6.52
N GLN A 91 -7.19 -6.66 -6.55
CA GLN A 91 -7.07 -8.01 -7.09
C GLN A 91 -6.85 -8.01 -8.60
N VAL A 92 -7.60 -7.19 -9.35
CA VAL A 92 -7.40 -7.00 -10.79
C VAL A 92 -5.98 -6.47 -11.07
N SER A 93 -5.51 -5.52 -10.25
CA SER A 93 -4.12 -5.04 -10.34
C SER A 93 -3.09 -6.14 -10.10
N SER A 94 -3.37 -7.05 -9.17
CA SER A 94 -2.48 -8.16 -8.83
C SER A 94 -2.39 -9.16 -10.00
N TYR A 95 -3.54 -9.54 -10.56
CA TYR A 95 -3.63 -10.43 -11.71
C TYR A 95 -2.77 -9.96 -12.89
N HIS A 96 -2.98 -8.72 -13.36
CA HIS A 96 -2.23 -8.15 -14.48
C HIS A 96 -0.74 -8.00 -14.16
N HIS A 97 -0.40 -7.66 -12.93
CA HIS A 97 1.00 -7.54 -12.53
C HIS A 97 1.72 -8.88 -12.57
N ILE A 98 1.10 -9.95 -12.07
CA ILE A 98 1.69 -11.30 -12.08
C ILE A 98 1.79 -11.80 -13.52
N ARG A 99 0.76 -11.60 -14.35
CA ARG A 99 0.81 -11.94 -15.79
C ARG A 99 1.99 -11.29 -16.50
N ARG A 100 2.27 -10.03 -16.20
CA ARG A 100 3.36 -9.29 -16.85
C ARG A 100 4.73 -9.65 -16.33
N GLU A 101 4.92 -9.71 -15.01
CA GLU A 101 6.25 -9.88 -14.43
C GLU A 101 6.65 -11.35 -14.24
N ARG A 102 5.68 -12.24 -14.00
CA ARG A 102 5.90 -13.65 -13.62
C ARG A 102 4.82 -14.58 -14.22
N PRO A 103 4.67 -14.62 -15.56
CA PRO A 103 3.62 -15.40 -16.20
C PRO A 103 3.66 -16.90 -15.86
N HIS A 104 4.85 -17.46 -15.60
CA HIS A 104 5.04 -18.85 -15.21
C HIS A 104 4.29 -19.25 -13.92
N LEU A 105 4.08 -18.30 -12.99
CA LEU A 105 3.38 -18.59 -11.73
C LEU A 105 1.89 -18.86 -11.92
N ILE A 106 1.31 -18.39 -13.03
CA ILE A 106 -0.12 -18.47 -13.32
C ILE A 106 -0.38 -19.04 -14.71
N ALA A 107 0.58 -19.78 -15.26
CA ALA A 107 0.47 -20.38 -16.59
C ALA A 107 -0.68 -21.41 -16.68
N HIS A 108 -1.10 -21.97 -15.54
CA HIS A 108 -2.22 -22.90 -15.41
C HIS A 108 -3.57 -22.20 -15.20
N ILE A 109 -3.59 -20.86 -15.18
CA ILE A 109 -4.78 -20.06 -14.88
C ILE A 109 -5.27 -19.40 -16.16
N GLU A 110 -6.49 -19.74 -16.57
CA GLU A 110 -7.04 -19.35 -17.87
C GLU A 110 -7.53 -17.90 -17.86
N ASP A 111 -8.23 -17.48 -16.81
CA ASP A 111 -8.87 -16.18 -16.70
C ASP A 111 -8.75 -15.56 -15.29
N PHE A 112 -9.46 -14.45 -15.07
CA PHE A 112 -9.47 -13.76 -13.79
C PHE A 112 -10.29 -14.48 -12.72
N ASP A 113 -11.37 -15.17 -13.08
CA ASP A 113 -12.21 -15.90 -12.13
C ASP A 113 -11.40 -17.05 -11.49
N HIS A 114 -10.81 -17.90 -12.34
CA HIS A 114 -9.92 -18.98 -11.91
C HIS A 114 -8.74 -18.44 -11.09
N PHE A 115 -8.23 -17.25 -11.44
CA PHE A 115 -7.16 -16.62 -10.65
C PHE A 115 -7.60 -16.30 -9.23
N ILE A 116 -8.77 -15.69 -9.03
CA ILE A 116 -9.25 -15.33 -7.70
C ILE A 116 -9.57 -16.56 -6.87
N ARG A 117 -10.27 -17.54 -7.45
CA ARG A 117 -10.59 -18.79 -6.74
C ARG A 117 -9.32 -19.52 -6.30
N TRP A 118 -8.35 -19.68 -7.21
CA TRP A 118 -7.04 -20.24 -6.87
C TRP A 118 -6.27 -19.40 -5.85
N LYS A 119 -6.37 -18.07 -5.94
CA LYS A 119 -5.64 -17.16 -5.06
C LYS A 119 -6.17 -17.19 -3.63
N LEU A 120 -7.48 -17.32 -3.45
CA LEU A 120 -8.14 -17.33 -2.15
C LEU A 120 -8.30 -18.74 -1.56
N ASP A 121 -7.87 -19.77 -2.30
CA ASP A 121 -7.87 -21.16 -1.85
C ASP A 121 -6.93 -21.35 -0.63
N PRO A 122 -7.45 -21.76 0.54
CA PRO A 122 -6.65 -21.98 1.75
C PRO A 122 -5.71 -23.19 1.65
N GLU A 123 -5.96 -24.13 0.74
CA GLU A 123 -5.13 -25.34 0.58
C GLU A 123 -3.89 -25.10 -0.30
N ARG A 124 -3.81 -23.94 -0.97
CA ARG A 124 -2.69 -23.64 -1.86
C ARG A 124 -1.38 -23.40 -1.07
N PRO A 125 -0.22 -23.76 -1.63
CA PRO A 125 1.07 -23.43 -1.01
C PRO A 125 1.33 -21.93 -1.05
N TYR A 126 1.94 -21.40 0.01
CA TYR A 126 2.33 -19.99 0.09
C TYR A 126 3.28 -19.61 -1.07
N GLN A 127 2.90 -18.55 -1.79
CA GLN A 127 3.60 -17.98 -2.92
C GLN A 127 3.78 -16.48 -2.72
N TYR A 128 4.93 -16.07 -2.17
CA TYR A 128 5.24 -14.69 -1.79
C TYR A 128 4.71 -13.60 -2.74
N HIS A 129 4.90 -13.76 -4.05
CA HIS A 129 4.48 -12.77 -5.05
C HIS A 129 2.95 -12.61 -5.18
N VAL A 130 2.18 -13.66 -4.88
CA VAL A 130 0.72 -13.66 -4.92
C VAL A 130 0.16 -13.25 -3.56
N ASP A 131 0.67 -13.85 -2.49
CA ASP A 131 0.18 -13.65 -1.11
C ASP A 131 0.43 -12.25 -0.57
N THR A 132 1.47 -11.55 -1.06
CA THR A 132 1.71 -10.15 -0.68
C THR A 132 0.51 -9.23 -1.00
N SER A 133 -0.32 -9.62 -1.97
CA SER A 133 -1.55 -8.87 -2.33
C SER A 133 -2.85 -9.47 -1.80
N ILE A 134 -2.75 -10.55 -1.01
CA ILE A 134 -3.85 -11.13 -0.23
C ILE A 134 -3.89 -10.53 1.17
N GLN A 135 -2.73 -10.11 1.70
CA GLN A 135 -2.66 -9.55 3.04
C GLN A 135 -3.58 -8.35 3.20
N SER A 136 -4.32 -8.36 4.30
CA SER A 136 -5.22 -7.28 4.67
C SER A 136 -4.47 -5.95 4.71
N GLN A 137 -5.08 -4.93 4.11
CA GLN A 137 -4.54 -3.57 4.13
C GLN A 137 -4.63 -2.97 5.53
N LEU A 138 -5.71 -3.27 6.25
CA LEU A 138 -5.94 -2.85 7.64
C LEU A 138 -4.84 -3.35 8.57
N ASP A 139 -4.35 -4.58 8.40
CA ASP A 139 -3.26 -5.13 9.22
C ASP A 139 -1.95 -4.31 9.15
N TYR A 140 -1.78 -3.47 8.13
CA TYR A 140 -0.63 -2.54 8.05
C TYR A 140 -0.82 -1.28 8.90
N LEU A 141 -2.05 -0.98 9.28
CA LEU A 141 -2.49 0.29 9.87
C LEU A 141 -2.87 0.19 11.34
N VAL A 142 -3.18 -1.02 11.82
CA VAL A 142 -3.65 -1.24 13.19
C VAL A 142 -2.56 -1.75 14.13
N ASP A 143 -2.77 -1.57 15.43
CA ASP A 143 -2.02 -2.26 16.47
C ASP A 143 -2.58 -3.65 16.80
N LEU A 144 -1.98 -4.32 17.80
CA LEU A 144 -2.40 -5.64 18.25
C LEU A 144 -3.82 -5.64 18.86
N GLN A 145 -4.36 -4.46 19.17
CA GLN A 145 -5.71 -4.25 19.71
C GLN A 145 -6.71 -3.80 18.63
N GLY A 146 -6.28 -3.66 17.37
CA GLY A 146 -7.13 -3.21 16.26
C GLY A 146 -7.27 -1.68 16.17
N LYS A 147 -6.53 -0.90 16.95
CA LYS A 147 -6.55 0.57 16.88
C LYS A 147 -5.73 1.03 15.68
N ILE A 148 -6.34 1.84 14.81
CA ILE A 148 -5.63 2.50 13.71
C ILE A 148 -4.59 3.47 14.28
N LEU A 149 -3.33 3.31 13.89
CA LEU A 149 -2.19 4.12 14.36
C LEU A 149 -1.71 5.18 13.34
N VAL A 150 -2.39 5.32 12.20
CA VAL A 150 -2.10 6.36 11.20
C VAL A 150 -3.02 7.56 11.38
N ASP A 151 -2.50 8.75 11.08
CA ASP A 151 -3.21 10.04 11.15
C ASP A 151 -3.98 10.37 9.86
N PHE A 152 -3.61 9.73 8.75
CA PHE A 152 -4.26 9.92 7.45
C PHE A 152 -4.23 8.66 6.58
N ILE A 153 -5.39 8.33 6.01
CA ILE A 153 -5.57 7.22 5.07
C ILE A 153 -6.03 7.83 3.75
N GLY A 154 -5.15 7.85 2.75
CA GLY A 154 -5.49 8.25 1.39
C GLY A 154 -5.96 7.07 0.55
N HIS A 155 -6.74 7.35 -0.47
CA HIS A 155 -7.31 6.37 -1.39
C HIS A 155 -6.57 6.44 -2.74
N TYR A 156 -6.32 5.29 -3.33
CA TYR A 156 -5.65 5.20 -4.62
C TYR A 156 -6.50 5.82 -5.75
N GLU A 157 -7.82 5.76 -5.59
CA GLU A 157 -8.82 6.28 -6.51
C GLU A 157 -8.77 7.82 -6.57
N THR A 158 -8.50 8.46 -5.42
CA THR A 158 -8.38 9.92 -5.28
C THR A 158 -6.94 10.34 -4.98
N LEU A 159 -5.97 9.57 -5.49
CA LEU A 159 -4.56 9.69 -5.12
C LEU A 159 -3.98 11.09 -5.33
N ASP A 160 -4.34 11.79 -6.41
CA ASP A 160 -3.87 13.15 -6.67
C ASP A 160 -4.37 14.13 -5.57
N ARG A 161 -5.66 14.04 -5.21
CA ARG A 161 -6.28 14.85 -4.15
C ARG A 161 -5.66 14.56 -2.79
N ASP A 162 -5.56 13.28 -2.44
CA ASP A 162 -5.06 12.84 -1.13
C ASP A 162 -3.57 13.08 -0.98
N PHE A 163 -2.80 13.00 -2.07
CA PHE A 163 -1.39 13.37 -2.07
C PHE A 163 -1.19 14.88 -1.87
N ASN A 164 -2.06 15.72 -2.44
CA ASN A 164 -2.04 17.16 -2.16
C ASN A 164 -2.33 17.47 -0.68
N GLU A 165 -3.23 16.72 -0.04
CA GLU A 165 -3.45 16.82 1.41
C GLU A 165 -2.21 16.42 2.22
N ILE A 166 -1.58 15.29 1.86
CA ILE A 166 -0.36 14.80 2.51
C ILE A 166 0.76 15.84 2.42
N THR A 167 1.00 16.39 1.22
CA THR A 167 2.06 17.37 0.98
C THR A 167 1.83 18.67 1.77
N ARG A 168 0.57 19.11 1.89
CA ARG A 168 0.18 20.24 2.74
C ARG A 168 0.49 19.97 4.22
N ARG A 169 0.14 18.79 4.74
CA ARG A 169 0.37 18.44 6.16
C ARG A 169 1.85 18.32 6.53
N ILE A 170 2.70 17.86 5.60
CA ILE A 170 4.15 17.81 5.81
C ILE A 170 4.88 19.15 5.52
N GLY A 171 4.13 20.22 5.20
CA GLY A 171 4.67 21.55 4.95
C GLY A 171 5.51 21.66 3.68
N VAL A 172 5.18 20.88 2.65
CA VAL A 172 5.86 20.94 1.34
C VAL A 172 4.88 21.33 0.26
N GLU A 173 5.03 22.53 -0.26
CA GLU A 173 4.28 22.99 -1.42
C GLU A 173 4.93 22.45 -2.71
N GLN A 174 4.11 22.12 -3.73
CA GLN A 174 4.52 21.80 -5.11
C GLN A 174 5.14 20.42 -5.40
N LEU A 175 4.96 19.43 -4.53
CA LEU A 175 5.25 18.05 -4.91
C LEU A 175 4.14 17.51 -5.81
N GLN A 176 4.50 17.19 -7.05
CA GLN A 176 3.61 16.51 -7.98
C GLN A 176 3.93 15.02 -8.01
N LEU A 177 2.90 14.19 -8.09
CA LEU A 177 3.11 12.78 -8.37
C LEU A 177 3.74 12.64 -9.76
N PRO A 178 4.81 11.85 -9.92
CA PRO A 178 5.28 11.54 -11.25
C PRO A 178 4.13 10.88 -12.01
N HIS A 179 3.79 11.40 -13.20
CA HIS A 179 2.84 10.79 -14.13
C HIS A 179 3.32 9.38 -14.51
N LYS A 180 3.15 8.41 -13.62
CA LYS A 180 3.54 7.02 -13.82
C LYS A 180 2.45 6.15 -13.24
N ARG A 181 1.69 5.57 -14.17
CA ARG A 181 0.59 4.62 -13.99
C ARG A 181 -0.68 5.25 -13.40
N LYS A 182 -1.27 6.21 -14.11
CA LYS A 182 -2.75 6.28 -14.07
C LYS A 182 -3.26 4.93 -14.56
N ALA A 183 -4.23 4.37 -13.87
CA ALA A 183 -4.85 3.10 -14.24
C ALA A 183 -5.51 3.12 -15.63
N ASN A 184 -5.48 4.26 -16.34
CA ASN A 184 -5.88 4.43 -17.74
C ASN A 184 -5.17 3.51 -18.75
N ASP A 185 -4.07 2.84 -18.36
CA ASP A 185 -3.46 1.78 -19.17
C ASP A 185 -4.28 0.48 -19.14
N ARG A 186 -5.34 0.43 -18.32
CA ARG A 186 -6.36 -0.61 -18.32
C ARG A 186 -7.51 -0.11 -19.18
N GLY A 187 -7.64 -0.66 -20.38
CA GLY A 187 -8.78 -0.35 -21.27
C GLY A 187 -10.15 -0.81 -20.73
N LYS A 188 -10.24 -1.32 -19.49
CA LYS A 188 -11.48 -1.77 -18.82
C LYS A 188 -11.46 -1.39 -17.34
N ASP A 189 -12.60 -0.93 -16.86
CA ASP A 189 -12.92 -0.80 -15.43
C ASP A 189 -12.81 -2.16 -14.72
N TYR A 190 -12.38 -2.18 -13.45
CA TYR A 190 -12.21 -3.40 -12.67
C TYR A 190 -13.54 -4.16 -12.52
N ARG A 191 -14.66 -3.43 -12.46
CA ARG A 191 -16.01 -4.01 -12.40
C ARG A 191 -16.29 -5.00 -13.52
N GLY A 192 -15.77 -4.75 -14.72
CA GLY A 192 -15.94 -5.63 -15.88
C GLY A 192 -15.18 -6.96 -15.81
N TYR A 193 -14.42 -7.20 -14.74
CA TYR A 193 -13.75 -8.48 -14.47
C TYR A 193 -14.56 -9.39 -13.53
N TYR A 194 -15.59 -8.86 -12.88
CA TYR A 194 -16.32 -9.57 -11.82
C TYR A 194 -17.69 -10.04 -12.29
N SER A 195 -18.02 -11.28 -11.91
CA SER A 195 -19.41 -11.71 -11.74
C SER A 195 -19.86 -11.39 -10.31
N ASP A 196 -21.17 -11.38 -10.06
CA ASP A 196 -21.73 -11.15 -8.72
C ASP A 196 -21.18 -12.14 -7.69
N GLU A 197 -21.04 -13.42 -8.07
CA GLU A 197 -20.46 -14.46 -7.22
C GLU A 197 -19.00 -14.18 -6.88
N LEU A 198 -18.20 -13.77 -7.88
CA LEU A 198 -16.79 -13.47 -7.68
C LEU A 198 -16.59 -12.20 -6.86
N ALA A 199 -17.47 -11.20 -7.03
CA ALA A 199 -17.46 -9.98 -6.24
C ALA A 199 -17.77 -10.28 -4.77
N ALA A 200 -18.77 -11.13 -4.50
CA ALA A 200 -19.13 -11.58 -3.16
C ALA A 200 -18.03 -12.42 -2.50
N LEU A 201 -17.30 -13.24 -3.26
CA LEU A 201 -16.15 -13.98 -2.74
C LEU A 201 -15.04 -13.04 -2.24
N VAL A 202 -14.75 -11.97 -2.99
CA VAL A 202 -13.79 -10.94 -2.57
C VAL A 202 -14.35 -10.12 -1.40
N ASP A 203 -15.65 -9.80 -1.42
CA ASP A 203 -16.31 -9.11 -0.31
C ASP A 203 -16.15 -9.87 1.01
N ASP A 204 -16.44 -11.18 1.00
CA ASP A 204 -16.36 -11.99 2.21
C ASP A 204 -14.92 -12.13 2.72
N TYR A 205 -13.96 -12.38 1.82
CA TYR A 205 -12.56 -12.54 2.19
C TYR A 205 -11.96 -11.24 2.75
N PHE A 206 -12.29 -10.10 2.14
CA PHE A 206 -11.75 -8.78 2.52
C PHE A 206 -12.71 -7.95 3.38
N ARG A 207 -13.75 -8.55 3.95
CA ARG A 207 -14.82 -7.87 4.71
C ARG A 207 -14.29 -6.89 5.75
N ARG A 208 -13.28 -7.31 6.53
CA ARG A 208 -12.61 -6.47 7.54
C ARG A 208 -11.97 -5.22 6.93
N ASP A 209 -11.31 -5.35 5.78
CA ASP A 209 -10.71 -4.19 5.09
C ASP A 209 -11.80 -3.27 4.52
N ILE A 210 -12.84 -3.87 3.91
CA ILE A 210 -13.94 -3.14 3.28
C ILE A 210 -14.68 -2.29 4.30
N GLU A 211 -15.08 -2.89 5.42
CA GLU A 211 -15.79 -2.21 6.50
C GLU A 211 -14.93 -1.13 7.17
N ALA A 212 -13.67 -1.44 7.50
CA ALA A 212 -12.81 -0.50 8.22
C ALA A 212 -12.30 0.67 7.36
N LEU A 213 -12.18 0.47 6.04
CA LEU A 213 -11.68 1.48 5.11
C LEU A 213 -12.80 2.15 4.30
N GLY A 214 -14.05 1.74 4.47
CA GLY A 214 -15.21 2.38 3.84
C GLY A 214 -15.33 2.13 2.34
N TYR A 215 -14.95 0.94 1.86
CA TYR A 215 -15.10 0.59 0.45
C TYR A 215 -16.47 -0.01 0.13
N SER A 216 -16.87 0.13 -1.13
CA SER A 216 -17.96 -0.62 -1.75
C SER A 216 -17.57 -1.04 -3.16
N PHE A 217 -18.20 -2.11 -3.67
CA PHE A 217 -17.96 -2.58 -5.04
C PHE A 217 -18.38 -1.54 -6.07
N ASP A 218 -19.55 -0.94 -5.86
CA ASP A 218 -20.01 0.25 -6.58
C ASP A 218 -19.95 1.45 -5.65
N PRO A 219 -18.86 2.24 -5.67
CA PRO A 219 -18.90 3.55 -5.03
C PRO A 219 -20.02 4.37 -5.68
N PRO A 220 -20.85 5.07 -4.88
CA PRO A 220 -21.78 6.05 -5.43
C PRO A 220 -20.98 7.02 -6.31
N ALA A 221 -21.55 7.42 -7.45
CA ALA A 221 -20.95 8.46 -8.26
C ALA A 221 -20.64 9.65 -7.34
N GLU A 222 -19.39 10.14 -7.35
CA GLU A 222 -19.06 11.35 -6.61
C GLU A 222 -20.04 12.42 -7.08
N ASP A 223 -20.96 12.83 -6.20
CA ASP A 223 -21.76 14.02 -6.41
C ASP A 223 -20.75 15.16 -6.56
N ASP A 224 -20.58 15.61 -7.80
CA ASP A 224 -19.77 16.75 -8.21
C ASP A 224 -20.44 18.03 -7.67
N ASN A 225 -20.44 18.16 -6.34
CA ASN A 225 -20.95 19.33 -5.65
C ASN A 225 -19.85 20.38 -5.56
N GLY A 226 -19.79 21.19 -6.62
CA GLY A 226 -19.71 22.67 -6.57
C GLY A 226 -18.48 23.32 -5.95
#